data_AF-B7K2Q7-F1
#
_entry.id   AF-B7K2Q7-F1
#
_cell.length_a   1.000
_cell.length_b   1.000
_cell.length_c   1.000
_cell.angle_alpha   90.00
_cell.angle_beta   90.00
_cell.angle_gamma   90.00
#
_symmetry.space_group_name_H-M   'P 1'
#
loop_
_entity.id
_entity.type
_entity.pdbx_description
1 polymer ?
#
loop_
_entity_poly.entity_id
_entity_poly.type
_entity_poly.pdbx_seq_one_letter_code
_entity_poly.pdbx_strand_id
1 'polypeptide(L)' 'MNDNNITRVKLDPKNPTQGKTNWVKVKAMTEEEIEQAAKNDSDCLPLSQKELNEFRRIMEKSD' A
#
# COMPACT_ATOMS: atom_id res chain seq x y z
N MET A 1 -10.04 3.73 -29.87
CA MET A 1 -9.37 2.63 -29.15
C MET A 1 -10.09 1.36 -29.54
N ASN A 2 -9.37 0.34 -30.01
CA ASN A 2 -9.95 -0.83 -30.66
C ASN A 2 -9.77 -2.03 -29.72
N ASP A 3 -10.85 -2.71 -29.35
CA ASP A 3 -10.85 -3.75 -28.30
C ASP A 3 -9.95 -4.96 -28.55
N ASN A 4 -9.44 -5.09 -29.78
CA ASN A 4 -8.62 -6.20 -30.25
C ASN A 4 -7.16 -6.16 -29.75
N ASN A 5 -6.75 -5.11 -29.03
CA ASN A 5 -5.39 -4.96 -28.50
C ASN A 5 -5.28 -5.16 -26.98
N ILE A 6 -6.36 -5.61 -26.31
CA ILE A 6 -6.40 -5.77 -24.85
C ILE A 6 -6.12 -7.23 -24.47
N THR A 7 -4.93 -7.50 -23.94
CA THR A 7 -4.61 -8.78 -23.30
C THR A 7 -5.24 -8.83 -21.91
N ARG A 8 -6.29 -9.65 -21.73
CA ARG A 8 -6.92 -9.88 -20.43
C ARG A 8 -6.26 -11.04 -19.71
N VAL A 9 -5.61 -10.76 -18.59
CA VAL A 9 -4.98 -11.78 -17.74
C VAL A 9 -5.91 -12.11 -16.57
N LYS A 10 -6.12 -13.40 -16.30
CA LYS A 10 -6.79 -13.90 -15.10
C LYS A 10 -5.76 -14.60 -14.22
N LEU A 11 -5.79 -14.33 -12.92
CA LEU A 11 -4.91 -14.96 -11.96
C LEU A 11 -5.32 -16.43 -11.79
N ASP A 12 -4.40 -17.36 -12.02
CA ASP A 12 -4.66 -18.79 -11.86
C ASP A 12 -4.62 -19.16 -10.36
N PRO A 13 -5.72 -19.61 -9.76
CA PRO A 13 -5.75 -20.00 -8.35
C PRO A 13 -4.85 -21.20 -8.03
N LYS A 14 -4.54 -22.05 -9.03
CA LYS A 14 -3.67 -23.23 -8.86
C LYS A 14 -2.19 -22.91 -8.99
N ASN A 15 -1.86 -21.76 -9.57
CA ASN A 15 -0.50 -21.26 -9.70
C ASN A 15 -0.46 -19.79 -9.24
N PRO A 16 -0.66 -19.55 -7.94
CA PRO A 16 -0.65 -18.20 -7.40
C PRO A 16 0.75 -17.61 -7.59
N THR A 17 0.81 -16.35 -8.02
CA THR A 17 2.07 -15.62 -8.02
C THR A 17 2.58 -15.54 -6.59
N GLN A 18 3.70 -16.21 -6.30
CA GLN A 18 4.37 -16.05 -5.04
C GLN A 18 4.99 -14.65 -5.05
N GLY A 19 4.28 -13.69 -4.46
CA GLY A 19 4.82 -12.36 -4.23
C GLY A 19 6.18 -12.48 -3.55
N LYS A 20 7.17 -11.69 -3.99
CA LYS A 20 8.51 -11.69 -3.39
C LYS A 20 8.52 -11.10 -1.97
N THR A 21 7.39 -10.57 -1.53
CA THR A 21 7.20 -9.93 -0.23
C THR A 21 7.25 -10.98 0.88
N ASN A 22 8.22 -10.84 1.78
CA ASN A 22 8.31 -11.65 2.98
C ASN A 22 7.28 -11.15 4.02
N TRP A 23 6.08 -11.73 3.99
CA TRP A 23 4.98 -11.36 4.88
C TRP A 23 5.25 -11.63 6.36
N VAL A 24 6.10 -12.60 6.68
CA VAL A 24 6.49 -12.88 8.07
C VAL A 24 7.30 -11.72 8.61
N LYS A 25 8.26 -11.21 7.83
CA LYS A 25 9.04 -10.01 8.19
C LYS A 25 8.14 -8.79 8.37
N VAL A 26 7.22 -8.55 7.42
CA VAL A 26 6.30 -7.40 7.49
C VAL A 26 5.47 -7.41 8.77
N LYS A 27 4.93 -8.57 9.15
CA LYS A 27 4.11 -8.71 10.37
C LYS A 27 4.90 -8.53 11.67
N ALA A 28 6.21 -8.72 11.63
CA ALA A 28 7.08 -8.63 12.80
C ALA A 28 7.71 -7.24 12.99
N MET A 29 7.52 -6.30 12.04
CA MET A 29 8.12 -4.97 12.16
C MET A 29 7.50 -4.17 13.30
N THR A 30 8.35 -3.48 14.03
CA THR A 30 7.97 -2.47 15.04
C THR A 30 7.50 -1.18 14.37
N GLU A 31 6.80 -0.33 15.12
CA GLU A 31 6.32 0.97 14.61
C GLU A 31 7.50 1.86 14.18
N GLU A 32 8.59 1.83 14.95
CA GLU A 32 9.81 2.58 14.63
C GLU A 32 10.44 2.09 13.32
N GLU A 33 10.50 0.77 13.10
CA GLU A 33 11.00 0.20 11.85
C GLU A 33 10.10 0.52 10.67
N ILE A 34 8.78 0.52 10.86
CA ILE A 34 7.81 0.91 9.84
C ILE A 34 8.01 2.37 9.46
N GLU A 35 8.16 3.27 10.43
CA GLU A 35 8.36 4.69 10.19
C GLU A 35 9.68 4.96 9.43
N GLN A 36 10.76 4.27 9.81
CA GLN A 36 12.04 4.37 9.10
C GLN A 36 11.95 3.81 7.68
N ALA A 37 11.26 2.68 7.48
CA ALA A 37 11.05 2.12 6.16
C ALA A 37 10.29 3.10 5.24
N ALA A 38 9.24 3.74 5.76
CA ALA A 38 8.47 4.75 5.03
C ALA A 38 9.32 5.99 4.68
N LYS A 39 10.16 6.47 5.61
CA LYS A 39 11.07 7.61 5.35
C LYS A 39 12.16 7.31 4.34
N ASN A 40 12.56 6.05 4.22
CA ASN A 40 13.58 5.62 3.26
C ASN A 40 13.02 5.38 1.87
N ASP A 41 11.70 5.33 1.70
CA ASP A 41 11.05 5.16 0.41
C ASP A 41 10.91 6.51 -0.31
N SER A 42 11.72 6.72 -1.35
CA SER A 42 11.79 8.01 -2.05
C SER A 42 10.58 8.30 -2.93
N ASP A 43 9.82 7.27 -3.33
CA ASP A 43 8.62 7.45 -4.16
C ASP A 43 7.34 7.65 -3.33
N CYS A 44 7.37 7.28 -2.03
CA CYS A 44 6.22 7.25 -1.14
C CYS A 44 6.55 7.79 0.26
N LEU A 45 7.17 8.98 0.30
CA LEU A 45 7.49 9.63 1.57
C LEU A 45 6.23 9.95 2.39
N PRO A 46 6.26 9.78 3.72
CA PRO A 46 5.18 10.21 4.59
C PRO A 46 5.03 11.73 4.58
N LEU A 47 3.79 12.21 4.70
CA LEU A 47 3.50 13.63 4.85
C LEU A 47 4.15 14.19 6.12
N SER A 48 4.53 15.46 6.06
CA SER A 48 4.99 16.18 7.24
C SER A 48 3.86 16.37 8.26
N GLN A 49 4.22 16.54 9.54
CA GLN A 49 3.23 16.82 10.58
C GLN A 49 2.38 18.06 10.28
N LYS A 50 2.96 19.06 9.60
CA LYS A 50 2.24 20.27 9.19
C LYS A 50 1.13 19.95 8.19
N GLU A 51 1.45 19.18 7.15
CA GLU A 51 0.48 18.76 6.13
C GLU A 51 -0.61 17.89 6.75
N LEU A 52 -0.25 16.97 7.64
CA LEU A 52 -1.22 16.13 8.35
C LEU A 52 -2.21 16.95 9.19
N ASN A 53 -1.76 18.03 9.83
CA ASN A 53 -2.62 18.89 10.64
C ASN A 53 -3.65 19.69 9.82
N GLU A 54 -3.49 19.79 8.49
CA GLU A 54 -4.45 20.45 7.61
C GLU A 54 -5.68 19.58 7.33
N PHE A 55 -5.57 18.26 7.52
CA PHE A 55 -6.67 17.33 7.31
C PHE A 55 -7.71 17.44 8.44
N ARG A 56 -8.99 17.40 8.07
CA ARG A 56 -10.10 17.32 9.03
C ARG A 56 -10.62 15.90 9.09
N ARG A 57 -10.74 15.36 10.30
CA ARG A 57 -11.34 14.05 10.53
C ARG A 57 -12.79 14.05 10.07
N ILE A 58 -13.15 13.12 9.18
CA ILE A 58 -14.54 12.85 8.84
C ILE A 58 -15.09 11.92 9.93
N MET A 59 -16.16 12.33 10.60
CA MET A 59 -16.92 11.44 11.48
C MET A 59 -17.97 10.75 10.61
N GLU A 60 -17.83 9.45 10.40
CA GLU A 60 -18.92 8.66 9.82
C GLU A 60 -20.10 8.68 10.79
N LYS A 61 -21.29 9.05 10.28
CA LYS A 61 -22.51 8.85 11.05
C LYS A 61 -22.80 7.36 11.05
N SER A 62 -22.85 6.76 12.23
CA SER A 62 -23.42 5.43 12.41
C SER A 62 -24.94 5.57 12.27
N ASP A 63 -25.50 5.01 11.19
CA ASP A 63 -26.95 4.80 11.03
C ASP A 63 -27.43 3.56 11.80
#